data_AF-E2SBV4-F1
#
_entry.id   AF-E2SBV4-F1
#
_cell.length_a   1.000
_cell.length_b   1.000
_cell.length_c   1.000
_cell.angle_alpha   90.00
_cell.angle_beta   90.00
_cell.angle_gamma   90.00
#
_symmetry.space_group_name_H-M   'P 1'
#
loop_
_entity.id
_entity.type
_entity.pdbx_description
1 polymer ?
#
loop_
_entity_poly.entity_id
_entity_poly.type
_entity_poly.pdbx_seq_one_letter_code
_entity_poly.pdbx_strand_id
1 'polypeptide(L)'
;MSKPRVAATPSRDRRPAPNLSREDAENYAAWFALLADPTRVRLLHHLSTSPAGALRIGDLAHQLEISQSTCSHHADLLKKLGFVVVDKVGTSSVVSVNTACCTGLPHAADVVMGSLAAPPCCPADLPTDVAVRPVADADMPRVLAIYDQGLATRNATFETTVPSADQLRSRWRPGLAWVAELDGEVVGWTAVTPTSDRECYAGVGETSVYVAESARGRGVGKALLFAQVTEADAAGLWTLQTSIFPENRASLALHHSAGYRTLAVRTRIGQLDGVWRDTVLLERRSHVL
;
A
#
# COMPACT_ATOMS: atom_id res chain seq x y z
N MET A 1 -57.29 -13.97 26.81
CA MET A 1 -56.63 -13.54 25.57
C MET A 1 -55.35 -12.79 25.94
N SER A 2 -54.21 -13.49 25.93
CA SER A 2 -52.92 -12.96 26.36
C SER A 2 -52.17 -12.43 25.12
N LYS A 3 -51.80 -11.15 25.11
CA LYS A 3 -51.00 -10.56 24.02
C LYS A 3 -49.59 -11.15 24.02
N PRO A 4 -49.03 -11.56 22.88
CA PRO A 4 -47.66 -12.05 22.83
C PRO A 4 -46.68 -10.89 23.02
N ARG A 5 -45.72 -11.10 23.93
CA ARG A 5 -44.63 -10.19 24.25
C ARG A 5 -43.61 -10.26 23.10
N VAL A 6 -43.55 -9.22 22.27
CA VAL A 6 -42.54 -9.10 21.22
C VAL A 6 -41.18 -8.96 21.89
N ALA A 7 -40.31 -9.96 21.68
CA ALA A 7 -38.93 -9.93 22.14
C ALA A 7 -38.19 -8.81 21.38
N ALA A 8 -37.62 -7.87 22.15
CA ALA A 8 -36.75 -6.84 21.60
C ALA A 8 -35.52 -7.50 20.97
N THR A 9 -35.28 -7.21 19.70
CA THR A 9 -34.06 -7.58 18.97
C THR A 9 -32.86 -6.98 19.70
N PRO A 10 -31.81 -7.75 20.04
CA PRO A 10 -30.63 -7.17 20.67
C PRO A 10 -29.97 -6.21 19.68
N SER A 11 -29.71 -4.98 20.16
CA SER A 11 -29.05 -3.93 19.40
C SER A 11 -27.73 -4.45 18.84
N ARG A 12 -27.53 -4.30 17.53
CA ARG A 12 -26.25 -4.56 16.86
C ARG A 12 -25.12 -3.91 17.67
N ASP A 13 -24.22 -4.79 18.10
CA ASP A 13 -22.90 -4.58 18.66
C ASP A 13 -22.27 -3.26 18.19
N ARG A 14 -22.37 -2.19 19.01
CA ARG A 14 -21.60 -0.95 18.81
C ARG A 14 -20.16 -1.26 19.21
N ARG A 15 -19.36 -1.80 18.28
CA ARG A 15 -17.91 -1.76 18.43
C ARG A 15 -17.50 -0.30 18.71
N PRO A 16 -16.69 -0.02 19.74
CA PRO A 16 -16.21 1.32 19.98
C PRO A 16 -15.51 1.83 18.73
N ALA A 17 -15.85 3.05 18.31
CA ALA A 17 -15.17 3.70 17.20
C ALA A 17 -13.66 3.68 17.47
N PRO A 18 -12.83 3.25 16.52
CA PRO A 18 -11.41 3.14 16.78
C PRO A 18 -10.82 4.53 17.11
N ASN A 19 -10.27 4.67 18.31
CA ASN A 19 -9.70 5.94 18.75
C ASN A 19 -8.25 6.05 18.31
N LEU A 20 -7.88 7.21 17.78
CA LEU A 20 -6.50 7.57 17.48
C LEU A 20 -5.65 7.47 18.75
N SER A 21 -4.56 6.71 18.71
CA SER A 21 -3.65 6.58 19.85
C SER A 21 -2.96 7.92 20.14
N ARG A 22 -2.55 8.13 21.40
CA ARG A 22 -1.82 9.35 21.79
C ARG A 22 -0.50 9.49 21.02
N GLU A 23 0.20 8.37 20.82
CA GLU A 23 1.47 8.33 20.09
C GLU A 23 1.27 8.73 18.62
N ASP A 24 0.25 8.19 17.96
CA ASP A 24 -0.07 8.54 16.58
C ASP A 24 -0.48 10.02 16.46
N ALA A 25 -1.26 10.54 17.42
CA ALA A 25 -1.64 11.94 17.47
C ALA A 25 -0.43 12.87 17.62
N GLU A 26 0.54 12.52 18.48
CA GLU A 26 1.79 13.27 18.67
C GLU A 26 2.65 13.25 17.38
N ASN A 27 2.72 12.09 16.71
CA ASN A 27 3.41 11.94 15.42
C ASN A 27 2.79 12.81 14.32
N TYR A 28 1.46 12.79 14.18
CA TYR A 28 0.76 13.63 13.20
C TYR A 28 0.86 15.11 13.52
N ALA A 29 0.80 15.49 14.80
CA ALA A 29 1.02 16.87 15.22
C ALA A 29 2.42 17.37 14.83
N ALA A 30 3.45 16.54 15.01
CA ALA A 30 4.80 16.85 14.57
C ALA A 30 4.90 17.03 13.04
N TRP A 31 4.20 16.20 12.27
CA TRP A 31 4.12 16.34 10.81
C TRP A 31 3.45 17.64 10.39
N PHE A 32 2.29 18.00 10.95
CA PHE A 32 1.62 19.25 10.63
C PHE A 32 2.42 20.48 11.07
N ALA A 33 3.01 20.45 12.27
CA ALA A 33 3.86 21.53 12.76
C ALA A 33 5.06 21.74 11.84
N LEU A 34 5.65 20.65 11.35
CA LEU A 34 6.70 20.73 10.35
C LEU A 34 6.16 21.31 9.03
N LEU A 35 5.01 20.89 8.53
CA LEU A 35 4.50 21.38 7.24
C LEU A 35 3.85 22.77 7.29
N ALA A 36 3.58 23.32 8.48
CA ALA A 36 3.05 24.65 8.70
C ALA A 36 4.07 25.77 8.40
N ASP A 37 4.75 25.67 7.25
CA ASP A 37 5.74 26.62 6.74
C ASP A 37 5.70 26.62 5.20
N PRO A 38 5.46 27.79 4.57
CA PRO A 38 5.26 27.88 3.14
C PRO A 38 6.52 27.48 2.33
N THR A 39 7.71 27.71 2.86
CA THR A 39 8.97 27.34 2.20
C THR A 39 9.10 25.83 2.12
N ARG A 40 8.76 25.11 3.21
CA ARG A 40 8.80 23.63 3.22
C ARG A 40 7.76 23.00 2.29
N VAL A 41 6.55 23.57 2.21
CA VAL A 41 5.54 23.13 1.24
C VAL A 41 6.01 23.36 -0.20
N ARG A 42 6.53 24.54 -0.52
CA ARG A 42 7.06 24.85 -1.87
C ARG A 42 8.24 23.94 -2.24
N LEU A 43 9.11 23.65 -1.28
CA LEU A 43 10.27 22.77 -1.44
C LEU A 43 9.81 21.35 -1.81
N LEU A 44 8.89 20.77 -1.04
CA LEU A 44 8.32 19.45 -1.34
C LEU A 44 7.63 19.41 -2.70
N HIS A 45 6.87 20.46 -3.04
CA HIS A 45 6.22 20.57 -4.34
C HIS A 45 7.24 20.55 -5.48
N HIS A 46 8.26 21.40 -5.44
CA HIS A 46 9.31 21.46 -6.48
C HIS A 46 10.07 20.14 -6.63
N LEU A 47 10.40 19.47 -5.52
CA LEU A 47 11.01 18.16 -5.56
C LEU A 47 10.08 17.12 -6.20
N SER A 48 8.79 17.16 -5.86
CA SER A 48 7.80 16.19 -6.36
C SER A 48 7.47 16.34 -7.84
N THR A 49 7.50 17.58 -8.37
CA THR A 49 7.21 17.89 -9.77
C THR A 49 8.46 17.93 -10.64
N SER A 50 9.65 17.75 -10.05
CA SER A 50 10.91 17.74 -10.78
C SER A 50 11.00 16.48 -11.66
N PRO A 51 11.23 16.61 -12.98
CA PRO A 51 11.41 15.48 -13.89
C PRO A 51 12.61 14.60 -13.50
N ALA A 52 13.61 15.17 -12.82
CA ALA A 52 14.81 14.47 -12.38
C ALA A 52 14.60 13.63 -11.10
N GLY A 53 13.48 13.80 -10.39
CA GLY A 53 13.18 13.12 -9.13
C GLY A 53 14.07 13.50 -7.93
N ALA A 54 15.18 14.20 -8.18
CA ALA A 54 16.10 14.72 -7.18
C ALA A 54 16.75 16.03 -7.66
N LEU A 55 17.02 16.96 -6.75
CA LEU A 55 17.61 18.27 -7.04
C LEU A 55 18.77 18.58 -6.10
N ARG A 56 19.80 19.29 -6.57
CA ARG A 56 20.85 19.79 -5.66
C ARG A 56 20.28 20.90 -4.77
N ILE A 57 20.78 21.01 -3.54
CA ILE A 57 20.40 22.10 -2.62
C ILE A 57 20.57 23.49 -3.27
N GLY A 58 21.62 23.69 -4.07
CA GLY A 58 21.83 24.95 -4.79
C GLY A 58 20.75 25.28 -5.81
N ASP A 59 20.40 24.30 -6.64
CA ASP A 59 19.36 24.46 -7.67
C ASP A 59 17.99 24.70 -7.02
N LEU A 60 17.71 23.97 -5.93
CA LEU A 60 16.48 24.10 -5.16
C LEU A 60 16.38 25.46 -4.46
N ALA A 61 17.48 25.95 -3.87
CA ALA A 61 17.53 27.28 -3.26
C ALA A 61 17.29 28.39 -4.28
N HIS A 62 17.88 28.26 -5.48
CA HIS A 62 17.67 29.19 -6.59
C HIS A 62 16.21 29.20 -7.05
N GLN A 63 15.57 28.04 -7.24
CA GLN A 63 14.16 27.94 -7.64
C GLN A 63 13.19 28.48 -6.58
N LEU A 64 13.52 28.33 -5.30
CA LEU A 64 12.69 28.81 -4.20
C LEU A 64 12.92 30.30 -3.87
N GLU A 65 13.93 30.92 -4.47
CA GLU A 65 14.39 32.30 -4.21
C GLU A 65 14.80 32.53 -2.75
N ILE A 66 15.53 31.55 -2.18
CA ILE A 66 16.03 31.60 -0.80
C ILE A 66 17.55 31.33 -0.76
N SER A 67 18.17 31.60 0.39
CA SER A 67 19.59 31.28 0.58
C SER A 67 19.82 29.76 0.63
N GLN A 68 21.00 29.31 0.19
CA GLN A 68 21.39 27.90 0.29
C GLN A 68 21.40 27.39 1.74
N SER A 69 21.81 28.21 2.71
CA SER A 69 21.81 27.81 4.12
C SER A 69 20.39 27.62 4.65
N THR A 70 19.45 28.50 4.26
CA THR A 70 18.02 28.36 4.57
C THR A 70 17.42 27.11 3.92
N CYS A 71 17.72 26.85 2.65
CA CYS A 71 17.26 25.66 1.94
C CYS A 71 17.79 24.37 2.59
N SER A 72 19.08 24.34 2.94
CA SER A 72 19.70 23.20 3.63
C SER A 72 19.05 22.96 4.99
N HIS A 73 18.81 24.02 5.76
CA HIS A 73 18.13 23.93 7.04
C HIS A 73 16.73 23.30 6.93
N HIS A 74 15.93 23.76 5.95
CA HIS A 74 14.61 23.17 5.70
C HIS A 74 14.68 21.71 5.23
N ALA A 75 15.64 21.37 4.37
CA ALA A 75 15.85 19.98 3.94
C ALA A 75 16.24 19.07 5.11
N ASP A 76 17.07 19.54 6.05
CA ASP A 76 17.45 18.78 7.24
C ASP A 76 16.26 18.58 8.19
N LEU A 77 15.41 19.60 8.38
CA LEU A 77 14.18 19.46 9.16
C LEU A 77 13.21 18.46 8.53
N LEU A 78 13.01 18.53 7.20
CA LEU A 78 12.19 17.59 6.44
C LEU A 78 12.74 16.17 6.51
N LYS A 79 14.07 16.00 6.49
CA LYS A 79 14.74 14.71 6.63
C LYS A 79 14.50 14.07 8.00
N LYS A 80 14.50 14.86 9.08
CA LYS A 80 14.29 14.34 10.45
C LYS A 80 12.95 13.61 10.63
N LEU A 81 11.90 14.11 9.97
CA LEU A 81 10.58 13.47 9.97
C LEU A 81 10.31 12.65 8.70
N GLY A 82 11.35 12.38 7.90
CA GLY A 82 11.29 11.44 6.78
C GLY A 82 10.53 11.94 5.56
N PHE A 83 10.33 13.24 5.36
CA PHE A 83 9.69 13.78 4.15
C PHE A 83 10.60 13.79 2.92
N VAL A 84 11.91 13.94 3.14
CA VAL A 84 12.92 13.96 2.09
C VAL A 84 14.10 13.07 2.43
N VAL A 85 14.78 12.57 1.41
CA VAL A 85 16.10 11.94 1.52
C VAL A 85 17.14 12.96 1.06
N VAL A 86 18.25 13.05 1.80
CA VAL A 86 19.37 13.95 1.46
C VAL A 86 20.63 13.10 1.36
N ASP A 87 21.12 12.97 0.12
CA ASP A 87 22.32 12.22 -0.25
C ASP A 87 23.47 13.17 -0.60
N LYS A 88 24.70 12.80 -0.23
CA LYS A 88 25.90 13.53 -0.65
C LYS A 88 26.42 12.97 -1.98
N VAL A 89 26.50 13.83 -2.99
CA VAL A 89 27.07 13.51 -4.30
C VAL A 89 28.24 14.47 -4.56
N GLY A 90 29.46 13.96 -4.36
CA GLY A 90 30.67 14.79 -4.39
C GLY A 90 30.68 15.81 -3.26
N THR A 91 30.83 17.10 -3.59
CA THR A 91 30.80 18.21 -2.63
C THR A 91 29.40 18.77 -2.39
N SER A 92 28.38 18.28 -3.11
CA SER A 92 27.02 18.83 -3.10
C SER A 92 26.01 17.85 -2.50
N SER A 93 25.04 18.38 -1.75
CA SER A 93 23.90 17.60 -1.26
C SER A 93 22.79 17.61 -2.32
N VAL A 94 22.27 16.42 -2.63
CA VAL A 94 21.12 16.18 -3.50
C VAL A 94 19.95 15.76 -2.62
N VAL A 95 18.78 16.36 -2.86
CA VAL A 95 17.55 16.12 -2.12
C VAL A 95 16.53 15.47 -3.04
N SER A 96 15.85 14.44 -2.56
CA SER A 96 14.72 13.79 -3.23
C SER A 96 13.56 13.64 -2.27
N VAL A 97 12.33 13.54 -2.78
CA VAL A 97 11.17 13.25 -1.93
C VAL A 97 11.27 11.83 -1.42
N ASN A 98 11.08 11.61 -0.13
CA ASN A 98 10.88 10.26 0.38
C ASN A 98 9.52 9.76 -0.10
N THR A 99 9.51 8.84 -1.05
CA THR A 99 8.27 8.34 -1.65
C THR A 99 7.34 7.63 -0.66
N ALA A 100 7.83 7.24 0.53
CA ALA A 100 7.00 6.73 1.63
C ALA A 100 6.21 7.83 2.36
N CYS A 101 6.68 9.08 2.37
CA CYS A 101 5.94 10.19 2.99
C CYS A 101 4.71 10.58 2.15
N CYS A 102 4.80 10.44 0.83
CA CYS A 102 3.72 10.72 -0.10
C CYS A 102 2.49 9.81 0.10
N THR A 103 2.68 8.62 0.69
CA THR A 103 1.57 7.70 0.98
C THR A 103 1.07 7.81 2.42
N GLY A 104 1.92 8.25 3.35
CA GLY A 104 1.54 8.46 4.76
C GLY A 104 0.75 9.74 5.03
N LEU A 105 1.06 10.84 4.34
CA LEU A 105 0.44 12.17 4.58
C LEU A 105 -1.08 12.22 4.30
N PRO A 106 -1.58 11.66 3.18
CA PRO A 106 -3.02 11.60 2.91
C PRO A 106 -3.75 10.81 4.01
N HIS A 107 -3.18 9.68 4.43
CA HIS A 107 -3.74 8.87 5.50
C HIS A 107 -3.71 9.59 6.86
N ALA A 108 -2.62 10.29 7.19
CA ALA A 108 -2.53 11.08 8.42
C ALA A 108 -3.61 12.18 8.48
N ALA A 109 -3.86 12.88 7.36
CA ALA A 109 -4.93 13.86 7.27
C ALA A 109 -6.31 13.22 7.45
N ASP A 110 -6.58 12.08 6.80
CA ASP A 110 -7.85 11.35 6.92
C ASP A 110 -8.10 10.80 8.32
N VAL A 111 -7.05 10.32 9.00
CA VAL A 111 -7.11 9.83 10.38
C VAL A 111 -7.35 10.99 11.35
N VAL A 112 -6.68 12.13 11.17
CA VAL A 112 -6.83 13.33 12.02
C VAL A 112 -8.20 13.97 11.83
N MET A 113 -8.74 13.99 10.62
CA MET A 113 -10.06 14.52 10.30
C MET A 113 -11.20 13.54 10.67
N GLY A 114 -10.89 12.37 11.24
CA GLY A 114 -11.87 11.38 11.69
C GLY A 114 -12.56 10.62 10.55
N SER A 115 -12.03 10.70 9.33
CA SER A 115 -12.53 9.96 8.16
C SER A 115 -12.03 8.51 8.14
N LEU A 116 -10.95 8.20 8.85
CA LEU A 116 -10.43 6.85 9.08
C LEU A 116 -10.16 6.66 10.57
N ALA A 117 -11.14 6.13 11.29
CA ALA A 117 -10.96 5.69 12.67
C ALA A 117 -10.16 4.37 12.65
N ALA A 118 -8.89 4.41 13.07
CA ALA A 118 -7.86 3.34 12.98
C ALA A 118 -7.61 2.80 11.56
N PRO A 119 -6.47 2.12 11.30
CA PRO A 119 -6.27 1.41 10.05
C PRO A 119 -7.47 0.46 9.84
N PRO A 120 -8.23 0.58 8.74
CA PRO A 120 -9.36 -0.30 8.52
C PRO A 120 -8.86 -1.74 8.44
N CYS A 121 -9.50 -2.68 9.14
CA CYS A 121 -9.05 -4.08 9.13
C CYS A 121 -9.10 -4.71 7.73
N CYS A 122 -9.93 -4.17 6.83
CA CYS A 122 -10.07 -4.47 5.42
C CYS A 122 -10.87 -3.34 4.72
N PRO A 123 -10.89 -3.24 3.38
CA PRO A 123 -11.70 -2.24 2.68
C PRO A 123 -13.21 -2.41 2.97
N ALA A 124 -13.89 -1.32 3.34
CA ALA A 124 -15.31 -1.36 3.73
C ALA A 124 -16.29 -0.95 2.61
N ASP A 125 -15.81 -0.16 1.63
CA ASP A 125 -16.59 0.32 0.49
C ASP A 125 -16.28 -0.56 -0.73
N LEU A 126 -17.03 -1.65 -0.85
CA LEU A 126 -16.86 -2.67 -1.88
C LEU A 126 -17.85 -2.45 -3.03
N PRO A 127 -17.41 -2.62 -4.29
CA PRO A 127 -18.32 -2.63 -5.43
C PRO A 127 -19.34 -3.77 -5.31
N THR A 128 -20.60 -3.50 -5.65
CA THR A 128 -21.70 -4.48 -5.57
C THR A 128 -21.79 -5.38 -6.81
N ASP A 129 -21.17 -4.96 -7.91
CA ASP A 129 -21.13 -5.62 -9.21
C ASP A 129 -19.90 -6.53 -9.41
N VAL A 130 -18.99 -6.58 -8.43
CA VAL A 130 -17.81 -7.46 -8.47
C VAL A 130 -18.02 -8.63 -7.50
N ALA A 131 -18.09 -9.84 -8.06
CA ALA A 131 -18.12 -11.07 -7.27
C ALA A 131 -16.69 -11.58 -7.04
N VAL A 132 -16.37 -12.05 -5.84
CA VAL A 132 -15.07 -12.68 -5.54
C VAL A 132 -15.29 -14.12 -5.14
N ARG A 133 -14.56 -15.04 -5.76
CA ARG A 133 -14.68 -16.48 -5.52
C ARG A 133 -13.32 -17.18 -5.55
N PRO A 134 -13.18 -18.38 -4.95
CA PRO A 134 -11.96 -19.17 -5.07
C PRO A 134 -11.59 -19.40 -6.54
N VAL A 135 -10.29 -19.39 -6.82
CA VAL A 135 -9.75 -19.69 -8.15
C VAL A 135 -9.99 -21.16 -8.50
N ALA A 136 -10.40 -21.41 -9.74
CA ALA A 136 -10.54 -22.73 -10.33
C ALA A 136 -9.49 -22.96 -11.43
N ASP A 137 -9.31 -24.22 -11.85
CA ASP A 137 -8.38 -24.57 -12.94
C ASP A 137 -8.74 -23.90 -14.26
N ALA A 138 -10.03 -23.75 -14.54
CA ALA A 138 -10.53 -23.08 -15.73
C ALA A 138 -10.15 -21.58 -15.78
N ASP A 139 -9.85 -20.96 -14.64
CA ASP A 139 -9.50 -19.53 -14.58
C ASP A 139 -8.04 -19.27 -14.94
N MET A 140 -7.18 -20.29 -14.89
CA MET A 140 -5.72 -20.10 -15.02
C MET A 140 -5.29 -19.42 -16.32
N PRO A 141 -5.85 -19.72 -17.50
CA PRO A 141 -5.53 -18.98 -18.72
C PRO A 141 -5.77 -17.47 -18.55
N ARG A 142 -6.85 -17.08 -17.86
CA ARG A 142 -7.20 -15.68 -17.64
C ARG A 142 -6.34 -15.04 -16.55
N VAL A 143 -6.04 -15.77 -15.47
CA VAL A 143 -5.10 -15.34 -14.42
C VAL A 143 -3.73 -15.02 -15.02
N LEU A 144 -3.20 -15.89 -15.87
CA LEU A 144 -1.91 -15.70 -16.54
C LEU A 144 -1.94 -14.51 -17.51
N ALA A 145 -3.03 -14.33 -18.26
CA ALA A 145 -3.18 -13.14 -19.12
C ALA A 145 -3.20 -11.84 -18.30
N ILE A 146 -3.82 -11.83 -17.13
CA ILE A 146 -3.81 -10.67 -16.22
C ILE A 146 -2.41 -10.47 -15.59
N TYR A 147 -1.69 -11.55 -15.28
CA TYR A 147 -0.29 -11.49 -14.84
C TYR A 147 0.58 -10.82 -15.91
N ASP A 148 0.43 -11.22 -17.18
CA ASP A 148 1.14 -10.66 -18.32
C ASP A 148 0.86 -9.16 -18.51
N GLN A 149 -0.40 -8.73 -18.36
CA GLN A 149 -0.73 -7.30 -18.32
C GLN A 149 0.01 -6.56 -17.20
N GLY A 150 0.18 -7.19 -16.04
CA GLY A 150 0.99 -6.68 -14.94
C GLY A 150 2.46 -6.52 -15.31
N LEU A 151 3.06 -7.55 -15.93
CA LEU A 151 4.44 -7.53 -16.43
C LEU A 151 4.67 -6.40 -17.46
N ALA A 152 3.72 -6.22 -18.38
CA ALA A 152 3.79 -5.19 -19.42
C ALA A 152 3.92 -3.78 -18.83
N THR A 153 3.37 -3.52 -17.63
CA THR A 153 3.51 -2.22 -16.97
C THR A 153 4.91 -1.93 -16.45
N ARG A 154 5.76 -2.97 -16.28
CA ARG A 154 7.04 -2.91 -15.58
C ARG A 154 6.96 -2.32 -14.17
N ASN A 155 5.78 -2.25 -13.56
CA ASN A 155 5.54 -1.64 -12.26
C ASN A 155 4.78 -2.56 -11.27
N ALA A 156 4.65 -3.84 -11.61
CA ALA A 156 3.97 -4.84 -10.78
C ALA A 156 4.92 -5.83 -10.11
N THR A 157 5.97 -6.29 -10.80
CA THR A 157 6.89 -7.34 -10.33
C THR A 157 8.29 -7.16 -10.95
N PHE A 158 9.29 -7.79 -10.35
CA PHE A 158 10.63 -7.94 -10.93
C PHE A 158 10.72 -9.11 -11.93
N GLU A 159 9.73 -10.00 -11.97
CA GLU A 159 9.68 -11.05 -12.99
C GLU A 159 9.60 -10.42 -14.39
N THR A 160 10.19 -11.09 -15.37
CA THR A 160 10.28 -10.62 -16.77
C THR A 160 9.56 -11.53 -17.75
N THR A 161 9.06 -12.66 -17.28
CA THR A 161 8.36 -13.68 -18.09
C THR A 161 7.16 -14.19 -17.32
N VAL A 162 6.08 -14.51 -18.03
CA VAL A 162 4.90 -15.14 -17.43
C VAL A 162 5.26 -16.56 -16.99
N PRO A 163 5.03 -16.95 -15.72
CA PRO A 163 5.25 -18.32 -15.27
C PRO A 163 4.22 -19.28 -15.90
N SER A 164 4.50 -20.58 -15.88
CA SER A 164 3.47 -21.57 -16.19
C SER A 164 2.35 -21.57 -15.14
N ALA A 165 1.17 -22.10 -15.49
CA ALA A 165 0.06 -22.23 -14.55
C ALA A 165 0.47 -23.01 -13.28
N ASP A 166 1.20 -24.12 -13.46
CA ASP A 166 1.66 -24.96 -12.37
C ASP A 166 2.69 -24.23 -11.49
N GLN A 167 3.63 -23.51 -12.11
CA GLN A 167 4.63 -22.73 -11.37
C GLN A 167 4.00 -21.61 -10.55
N LEU A 168 2.99 -20.93 -11.09
CA LEU A 168 2.30 -19.88 -10.37
C LEU A 168 1.50 -20.47 -9.19
N ARG A 169 0.76 -21.55 -9.45
CA ARG A 169 -0.07 -22.22 -8.46
C ARG A 169 0.74 -22.86 -7.34
N SER A 170 1.90 -23.43 -7.63
CA SER A 170 2.75 -24.06 -6.61
C SER A 170 3.31 -23.06 -5.59
N ARG A 171 3.32 -21.76 -5.90
CA ARG A 171 3.75 -20.70 -4.98
C ARG A 171 2.66 -20.35 -3.96
N TRP A 172 1.40 -20.57 -4.32
CA TRP A 172 0.27 -20.14 -3.51
C TRP A 172 0.08 -21.05 -2.30
N ARG A 173 -0.26 -20.44 -1.17
CA ARG A 173 -0.72 -21.16 0.00
C ARG A 173 -2.08 -21.82 -0.34
N PRO A 174 -2.25 -23.13 -0.09
CA PRO A 174 -3.49 -23.82 -0.41
C PRO A 174 -4.72 -23.12 0.16
N GLY A 175 -5.75 -22.96 -0.67
CA GLY A 175 -7.01 -22.31 -0.29
C GLY A 175 -6.97 -20.78 -0.19
N LEU A 176 -5.81 -20.14 -0.39
CA LEU A 176 -5.68 -18.68 -0.29
C LEU A 176 -5.42 -18.00 -1.64
N ALA A 177 -6.26 -18.32 -2.63
CA ALA A 177 -6.26 -17.68 -3.93
C ALA A 177 -7.68 -17.50 -4.47
N TRP A 178 -7.97 -16.32 -5.01
CA TRP A 178 -9.31 -15.91 -5.47
C TRP A 178 -9.23 -15.14 -6.77
N VAL A 179 -10.32 -15.19 -7.52
CA VAL A 179 -10.57 -14.36 -8.70
C VAL A 179 -11.71 -13.39 -8.43
N ALA A 180 -11.65 -12.23 -9.06
CA ALA A 180 -12.75 -11.28 -9.12
C ALA A 180 -13.39 -11.35 -10.50
N GLU A 181 -14.71 -11.51 -10.49
CA GLU A 181 -15.55 -11.53 -11.67
C GLU A 181 -16.36 -10.24 -11.77
N LEU A 182 -16.43 -9.71 -12.98
CA LEU A 182 -17.29 -8.60 -13.36
C LEU A 182 -17.97 -8.97 -14.67
N ASP A 183 -19.29 -8.89 -14.72
CA ASP A 183 -20.10 -9.27 -15.89
C ASP A 183 -19.84 -10.70 -16.39
N GLY A 184 -19.53 -11.63 -15.46
CA GLY A 184 -19.25 -13.04 -15.76
C GLY A 184 -17.81 -13.32 -16.24
N GLU A 185 -16.96 -12.31 -16.31
CA GLU A 185 -15.57 -12.42 -16.76
C GLU A 185 -14.59 -12.24 -15.61
N VAL A 186 -13.54 -13.06 -15.56
CA VAL A 186 -12.45 -12.87 -14.59
C VAL A 186 -11.64 -11.63 -14.98
N VAL A 187 -11.65 -10.63 -14.10
CA VAL A 187 -11.03 -9.31 -14.30
C VAL A 187 -9.96 -8.98 -13.27
N GLY A 188 -9.72 -9.87 -12.30
CA GLY A 188 -8.63 -9.73 -11.36
C GLY A 188 -8.44 -11.01 -10.55
N TRP A 189 -7.31 -11.09 -9.86
CA TRP A 189 -7.03 -12.20 -8.97
C TRP A 189 -6.09 -11.77 -7.84
N THR A 190 -6.12 -12.55 -6.76
CA THR A 190 -5.24 -12.36 -5.61
C THR A 190 -4.85 -13.70 -5.03
N ALA A 191 -3.65 -13.78 -4.47
CA ALA A 191 -3.16 -14.97 -3.80
C ALA A 191 -2.20 -14.62 -2.67
N VAL A 192 -2.11 -15.51 -1.69
CA VAL A 192 -1.13 -15.45 -0.60
C VAL A 192 -0.05 -16.51 -0.81
N THR A 193 1.21 -16.15 -0.68
CA THR A 193 2.36 -17.06 -0.74
C THR A 193 3.06 -17.13 0.62
N PRO A 194 3.60 -18.28 1.06
CA PRO A 194 4.45 -18.33 2.25
C PRO A 194 5.71 -17.47 2.09
N THR A 195 6.18 -16.86 3.18
CA THR A 195 7.41 -16.04 3.14
C THR A 195 8.67 -16.79 3.55
N SER A 196 8.51 -17.93 4.25
CA SER A 196 9.61 -18.77 4.72
C SER A 196 9.09 -20.16 5.09
N ASP A 197 9.93 -21.18 4.89
CA ASP A 197 9.65 -22.56 5.33
C ASP A 197 9.89 -22.77 6.84
N ARG A 198 10.46 -21.79 7.54
CA ARG A 198 10.72 -21.89 8.98
C ARG A 198 9.40 -21.73 9.75
N GLU A 199 9.12 -22.67 10.65
CA GLU A 199 7.89 -22.72 11.44
C GLU A 199 7.58 -21.42 12.19
N CYS A 200 8.60 -20.70 12.66
CA CYS A 200 8.43 -19.41 13.34
C CYS A 200 7.80 -18.30 12.45
N TYR A 201 7.72 -18.52 11.13
CA TYR A 201 7.06 -17.63 10.17
C TYR A 201 5.82 -18.27 9.52
N ALA A 202 5.31 -19.38 10.06
CA ALA A 202 4.20 -20.14 9.45
C ALA A 202 2.90 -19.33 9.27
N GLY A 203 2.70 -18.26 10.03
CA GLY A 203 1.56 -17.34 9.89
C GLY A 203 1.90 -16.01 9.23
N VAL A 204 3.02 -15.93 8.52
CA VAL A 204 3.39 -14.78 7.69
C VAL A 204 3.17 -15.15 6.21
N GLY A 205 2.34 -14.36 5.51
CA GLY A 205 2.08 -14.51 4.08
C GLY A 205 2.48 -13.27 3.30
N GLU A 206 2.98 -13.44 2.09
CA GLU A 206 3.17 -12.36 1.12
C GLU A 206 1.98 -12.29 0.17
N THR A 207 1.52 -11.08 -0.15
CA THR A 207 0.30 -10.86 -0.91
C THR A 207 0.59 -10.36 -2.31
N SER A 208 -0.16 -10.94 -3.25
CA SER A 208 -0.20 -10.55 -4.66
C SER A 208 -1.62 -10.18 -5.05
N VAL A 209 -1.81 -9.05 -5.73
CA VAL A 209 -3.10 -8.59 -6.26
C VAL A 209 -2.88 -8.04 -7.66
N TYR A 210 -3.61 -8.59 -8.63
CA TYR A 210 -3.55 -8.15 -10.02
C TYR A 210 -4.96 -7.85 -10.54
N VAL A 211 -5.09 -6.74 -11.27
CA VAL A 211 -6.34 -6.29 -11.86
C VAL A 211 -6.12 -6.04 -13.34
N ALA A 212 -7.00 -6.61 -14.16
CA ALA A 212 -7.01 -6.41 -15.60
C ALA A 212 -7.09 -4.92 -15.93
N GLU A 213 -6.38 -4.50 -16.97
CA GLU A 213 -6.33 -3.08 -17.37
C GLU A 213 -7.73 -2.47 -17.57
N SER A 214 -8.64 -3.21 -18.21
CA SER A 214 -10.02 -2.79 -18.49
C SER A 214 -10.90 -2.60 -17.25
N ALA A 215 -10.49 -3.12 -16.09
CA ALA A 215 -11.28 -3.10 -14.85
C ALA A 215 -10.64 -2.26 -13.73
N ARG A 216 -9.58 -1.51 -14.04
CA ARG A 216 -8.95 -0.58 -13.08
C ARG A 216 -9.93 0.55 -12.73
N GLY A 217 -9.82 1.07 -11.51
CA GLY A 217 -10.69 2.15 -11.02
C GLY A 217 -12.13 1.73 -10.67
N ARG A 218 -12.50 0.46 -10.88
CA ARG A 218 -13.84 -0.10 -10.58
C ARG A 218 -13.98 -0.73 -9.19
N GLY A 219 -12.98 -0.57 -8.33
CA GLY A 219 -12.99 -1.17 -6.99
C GLY A 219 -12.63 -2.66 -6.93
N VAL A 220 -12.30 -3.32 -8.05
CA VAL A 220 -11.91 -4.75 -8.11
C VAL A 220 -10.79 -5.09 -7.12
N GLY A 221 -9.74 -4.26 -7.06
CA GLY A 221 -8.64 -4.47 -6.11
C GLY A 221 -9.08 -4.42 -4.64
N LYS A 222 -10.07 -3.59 -4.29
CA LYS A 222 -10.63 -3.52 -2.93
C LYS A 222 -11.38 -4.80 -2.59
N ALA A 223 -12.21 -5.31 -3.51
CA ALA A 223 -12.95 -6.56 -3.33
C ALA A 223 -11.99 -7.75 -3.15
N LEU A 224 -10.93 -7.83 -3.96
CA LEU A 224 -9.89 -8.85 -3.83
C LEU A 224 -9.16 -8.78 -2.49
N LEU A 225 -8.70 -7.59 -2.07
CA LEU A 225 -8.01 -7.44 -0.80
C LEU A 225 -8.93 -7.74 0.39
N PHE A 226 -10.21 -7.38 0.32
CA PHE A 226 -11.17 -7.73 1.36
C PHE A 226 -11.28 -9.25 1.55
N ALA A 227 -11.45 -10.00 0.46
CA ALA A 227 -11.51 -11.46 0.52
C ALA A 227 -10.19 -12.05 1.04
N GLN A 228 -9.06 -11.63 0.45
CA GLN A 228 -7.74 -12.12 0.84
C GLN A 228 -7.47 -11.94 2.33
N VAL A 229 -7.71 -10.73 2.84
CA VAL A 229 -7.47 -10.39 4.24
C VAL A 229 -8.35 -11.19 5.18
N THR A 230 -9.65 -11.27 4.88
CA THR A 230 -10.63 -11.96 5.72
C THR A 230 -10.30 -13.45 5.83
N GLU A 231 -9.97 -14.07 4.70
CA GLU A 231 -9.66 -15.50 4.63
C GLU A 231 -8.27 -15.82 5.19
N ALA A 232 -7.30 -14.92 5.01
CA ALA A 232 -5.98 -15.03 5.65
C ALA A 232 -6.10 -15.05 7.17
N ASP A 233 -6.88 -14.13 7.75
CA ASP A 233 -7.11 -14.07 9.19
C ASP A 233 -7.82 -15.34 9.68
N ALA A 234 -8.85 -15.81 8.96
CA ALA A 234 -9.56 -17.05 9.26
C ALA A 234 -8.65 -18.29 9.18
N ALA A 235 -7.65 -18.27 8.29
CA ALA A 235 -6.63 -19.30 8.15
C ALA A 235 -5.47 -19.19 9.17
N GLY A 236 -5.57 -18.27 10.14
CA GLY A 236 -4.60 -18.11 11.22
C GLY A 236 -3.31 -17.40 10.82
N LEU A 237 -3.31 -16.64 9.72
CA LEU A 237 -2.20 -15.75 9.40
C LEU A 237 -2.22 -14.52 10.32
N TRP A 238 -1.11 -14.25 11.01
CA TRP A 238 -0.97 -13.08 11.88
C TRP A 238 -0.35 -11.87 11.16
N THR A 239 0.32 -12.09 10.01
CA THR A 239 0.90 -11.04 9.18
C THR A 239 0.70 -11.33 7.70
N LEU A 240 0.22 -10.30 6.98
CA LEU A 240 0.32 -10.21 5.53
C LEU A 240 1.33 -9.12 5.16
N GLN A 241 2.19 -9.35 4.18
CA GLN A 241 3.15 -8.35 3.71
C GLN A 241 3.18 -8.27 2.20
N THR A 242 3.68 -7.16 1.66
CA THR A 242 3.91 -7.04 0.22
C THR A 242 4.99 -6.02 -0.08
N SER A 243 5.60 -6.16 -1.26
CA SER A 243 6.68 -5.33 -1.74
C SER A 243 6.25 -4.60 -3.01
N ILE A 244 6.07 -3.29 -2.95
CA ILE A 244 5.50 -2.50 -4.05
C ILE A 244 6.52 -1.49 -4.56
N PHE A 245 6.65 -1.35 -5.88
CA PHE A 245 7.45 -0.28 -6.47
C PHE A 245 6.88 1.10 -6.07
N PRO A 246 7.73 2.07 -5.65
CA PRO A 246 7.26 3.39 -5.25
C PRO A 246 6.40 4.08 -6.32
N GLU A 247 6.68 3.84 -7.60
CA GLU A 247 5.95 4.41 -8.74
C GLU A 247 4.49 3.90 -8.82
N ASN A 248 4.19 2.74 -8.25
CA ASN A 248 2.86 2.15 -8.26
C ASN A 248 1.97 2.72 -7.13
N ARG A 249 1.67 4.02 -7.26
CA ARG A 249 0.85 4.78 -6.29
C ARG A 249 -0.53 4.18 -6.07
N ALA A 250 -1.14 3.61 -7.13
CA ALA A 250 -2.44 2.97 -7.04
C ALA A 250 -2.41 1.74 -6.12
N SER A 251 -1.39 0.87 -6.25
CA SER A 251 -1.25 -0.29 -5.39
C SER A 251 -0.94 0.10 -3.93
N LEU A 252 -0.09 1.10 -3.71
CA LEU A 252 0.20 1.63 -2.37
C LEU A 252 -1.07 2.14 -1.69
N ALA A 253 -1.84 2.99 -2.36
CA ALA A 253 -3.10 3.52 -1.84
C ALA A 253 -4.13 2.42 -1.56
N LEU A 254 -4.22 1.43 -2.46
CA LEU A 254 -5.10 0.29 -2.30
C LEU A 254 -4.76 -0.52 -1.04
N HIS A 255 -3.48 -0.86 -0.82
CA HIS A 255 -3.05 -1.60 0.36
C HIS A 255 -3.24 -0.79 1.65
N HIS A 256 -2.92 0.50 1.66
CA HIS A 256 -3.22 1.37 2.80
C HIS A 256 -4.71 1.39 3.16
N SER A 257 -5.59 1.44 2.15
CA SER A 257 -7.04 1.35 2.37
C SER A 257 -7.52 0.00 2.93
N ALA A 258 -6.67 -1.03 2.89
CA ALA A 258 -6.90 -2.35 3.47
C ALA A 258 -6.19 -2.56 4.81
N GLY A 259 -5.68 -1.50 5.44
CA GLY A 259 -5.04 -1.56 6.76
C GLY A 259 -3.55 -1.88 6.74
N TYR A 260 -2.92 -1.87 5.56
CA TYR A 260 -1.47 -2.05 5.49
C TYR A 260 -0.74 -0.77 5.91
N ARG A 261 0.31 -0.92 6.69
CA ARG A 261 1.25 0.14 7.09
C ARG A 261 2.58 -0.01 6.39
N THR A 262 3.25 1.11 6.12
CA THR A 262 4.62 1.09 5.59
C THR A 262 5.61 0.71 6.68
N LEU A 263 6.46 -0.28 6.40
CA LEU A 263 7.56 -0.67 7.28
C LEU A 263 8.89 -0.04 6.88
N ALA A 264 9.20 -0.08 5.58
CA ALA A 264 10.51 0.32 5.09
C ALA A 264 10.48 0.68 3.61
N VAL A 265 11.45 1.49 3.18
CA VAL A 265 11.86 1.60 1.78
C VAL A 265 13.19 0.85 1.65
N ARG A 266 13.23 -0.15 0.77
CA ARG A 266 14.45 -0.89 0.44
C ARG A 266 15.01 -0.31 -0.85
N THR A 267 16.10 0.44 -0.73
CA THR A 267 16.72 1.11 -1.86
C THR A 267 17.57 0.15 -2.69
N ARG A 268 17.48 0.26 -4.01
CA ARG A 268 18.25 -0.52 -5.01
C ARG A 268 18.29 -2.02 -4.68
N ILE A 269 17.16 -2.57 -4.25
CA ILE A 269 17.10 -3.96 -3.75
C ILE A 269 17.04 -4.99 -4.88
N GLY A 270 16.58 -4.57 -6.07
CA GLY A 270 16.50 -5.44 -7.24
C GLY A 270 16.77 -4.67 -8.53
N GLN A 271 17.17 -5.39 -9.57
CA GLN A 271 17.41 -4.84 -10.89
C GLN A 271 16.33 -5.31 -11.88
N LEU A 272 15.76 -4.39 -12.65
CA LEU A 272 14.83 -4.68 -13.75
C LEU A 272 15.30 -3.92 -14.99
N ASP A 273 15.48 -4.63 -16.11
CA ASP A 273 15.92 -4.05 -17.40
C ASP A 273 17.20 -3.18 -17.26
N GLY A 274 18.15 -3.62 -16.43
CA GLY A 274 19.41 -2.91 -16.16
C GLY A 274 19.32 -1.78 -15.14
N VAL A 275 18.11 -1.41 -14.69
CA VAL A 275 17.88 -0.33 -13.73
C VAL A 275 17.68 -0.89 -12.32
N TRP A 276 18.46 -0.39 -11.36
CA TRP A 276 18.25 -0.69 -9.94
C TRP A 276 17.02 0.04 -9.42
N ARG A 277 16.12 -0.68 -8.75
CA ARG A 277 14.85 -0.16 -8.28
C ARG A 277 14.65 -0.37 -6.79
N ASP A 278 13.91 0.58 -6.22
CA ASP A 278 13.51 0.57 -4.83
C ASP A 278 12.19 -0.19 -4.66
N THR A 279 11.90 -0.65 -3.44
CA THR A 279 10.57 -1.16 -3.07
C THR A 279 10.12 -0.58 -1.74
N VAL A 280 8.82 -0.36 -1.60
CA VAL A 280 8.16 -0.06 -0.34
C VAL A 280 7.64 -1.37 0.23
N LEU A 281 8.14 -1.76 1.40
CA LEU A 281 7.65 -2.90 2.15
C LEU A 281 6.45 -2.47 3.01
N LEU A 282 5.31 -3.10 2.77
CA LEU A 282 4.10 -2.91 3.55
C LEU A 282 3.79 -4.17 4.36
N GLU A 283 3.16 -4.00 5.51
CA GLU A 283 2.53 -5.11 6.25
C GLU A 283 1.14 -4.76 6.74
N ARG A 284 0.32 -5.79 6.95
CA ARG A 284 -0.90 -5.77 7.75
C ARG A 284 -0.77 -6.84 8.82
N ARG A 285 -1.16 -6.52 10.06
CA ARG A 285 -1.21 -7.50 11.15
C ARG A 285 -2.67 -7.84 11.48
N SER A 286 -2.94 -9.11 11.72
CA SER A 286 -4.24 -9.54 12.25
C SER A 286 -4.40 -9.06 13.69
N HIS A 287 -5.63 -8.74 14.07
CA HIS A 287 -6.02 -8.45 15.47
C HIS A 287 -6.46 -9.72 16.22
N VAL A 288 -6.56 -10.85 15.52
CA VAL A 288 -6.86 -12.16 16.09
C VAL A 288 -5.54 -12.79 16.49
N LEU A 289 -5.14 -12.62 17.76
CA LEU A 289 -4.02 -13.32 18.40
C LEU A 289 -4.56 -14.18 19.55
#